data_AF-A0A351YZB3-F1
#
_entry.id   AF-A0A351YZB3-F1
#
_cell.length_a   1.000
_cell.length_b   1.000
_cell.length_c   1.000
_cell.angle_alpha   90.00
_cell.angle_beta   90.00
_cell.angle_gamma   90.00
#
_symmetry.space_group_name_H-M   'P 1'
#
loop_
_entity.id
_entity.type
_entity.pdbx_description
1 polymer ?
#
loop_
_entity_poly.entity_id
_entity_poly.type
_entity_poly.pdbx_seq_one_letter_code
_entity_poly.pdbx_strand_id
1 'polypeptide(L)'
;MAKYLNMDQVYRYESIADKLVKWGFIGICFFALGVLCCFFPIAGEKVSMKLLPVYIILMAACGIPIYIGKKKNGEISTAMRYEKIFGSDVDGTVTAEELSAQMNKPSFEIFPELDILFKKGYFQNCNLQLGGKPCVKIDNALDGDDLGTGFVEVKCPNCGGTSHIRVGTNGTCSYCGESLFGKAQK
;
A
#
# COMPACT_ATOMS: atom_id res chain seq x y z
N MET A 1 10.45 9.26 -4.05
CA MET A 1 9.71 9.50 -2.78
C MET A 1 8.26 9.11 -3.03
N ALA A 2 7.64 8.40 -2.08
CA ALA A 2 6.26 7.96 -2.24
C ALA A 2 5.31 9.16 -2.24
N LYS A 3 4.69 9.49 -3.38
CA LYS A 3 3.92 10.74 -3.55
C LYS A 3 2.46 10.61 -3.11
N TYR A 4 1.88 9.44 -3.33
CA TYR A 4 0.45 9.16 -3.11
C TYR A 4 0.20 8.23 -1.92
N LEU A 5 1.27 7.78 -1.26
CA LEU A 5 1.19 6.96 -0.06
C LEU A 5 1.20 7.87 1.17
N ASN A 6 0.28 7.67 2.10
CA ASN A 6 0.32 8.34 3.38
C ASN A 6 1.40 7.68 4.25
N MET A 7 2.62 8.22 4.19
CA MET A 7 3.78 7.66 4.89
C MET A 7 3.58 7.63 6.40
N ASP A 8 2.88 8.61 6.99
CA ASP A 8 2.58 8.62 8.43
C ASP A 8 1.70 7.43 8.84
N GLN A 9 0.67 7.12 8.04
CA GLN A 9 -0.16 5.94 8.26
C GLN A 9 0.62 4.64 8.05
N VAL A 10 1.45 4.58 7.01
CA VAL A 10 2.27 3.40 6.70
C VAL A 10 3.25 3.12 7.84
N TYR A 11 4.01 4.11 8.29
CA TYR A 11 4.93 3.97 9.42
C TYR A 11 4.21 3.62 10.71
N ARG A 12 3.01 4.18 10.94
CA ARG A 12 2.18 3.79 12.09
C ARG A 12 1.81 2.31 12.04
N TYR A 13 1.34 1.82 10.89
CA TYR A 13 0.95 0.42 10.74
C TYR A 13 2.14 -0.53 10.77
N GLU A 14 3.28 -0.16 10.18
CA GLU A 14 4.54 -0.89 10.23
C GLU A 14 5.05 -1.00 11.67
N SER A 15 5.08 0.10 12.42
CA SER A 15 5.48 0.10 13.83
C SER A 15 4.61 -0.81 14.68
N ILE A 16 3.29 -0.81 14.45
CA ILE A 16 2.36 -1.71 15.15
C ILE A 16 2.62 -3.16 14.76
N ALA A 17 2.77 -3.45 13.47
CA ALA A 17 3.04 -4.80 12.98
C ALA A 17 4.35 -5.36 13.54
N ASP A 18 5.43 -4.57 13.54
CA ASP A 18 6.72 -4.93 14.10
C ASP A 18 6.66 -5.17 15.60
N LYS A 19 5.93 -4.32 16.34
CA LYS A 19 5.69 -4.54 17.78
C LYS A 19 4.98 -5.87 18.00
N LEU A 20 3.89 -6.13 17.27
CA LEU A 20 3.12 -7.38 17.41
C LEU A 20 3.98 -8.63 17.11
N VAL A 21 4.81 -8.58 16.07
CA VAL A 21 5.72 -9.68 15.74
C VAL A 21 6.78 -9.86 16.81
N LYS A 22 7.41 -8.77 17.29
CA LYS A 22 8.42 -8.81 18.36
C LYS A 22 7.86 -9.38 19.65
N TRP A 23 6.71 -8.89 20.13
CA TRP A 23 6.06 -9.39 21.33
C TRP A 23 5.61 -10.84 21.19
N GLY A 24 5.08 -11.24 20.02
CA GLY A 24 4.73 -12.63 19.75
C GLY A 24 5.94 -13.56 19.80
N PHE A 25 7.07 -13.16 19.20
CA PHE A 25 8.32 -13.94 19.26
C PHE A 25 8.86 -14.05 20.69
N ILE A 26 8.86 -12.96 21.45
CA ILE A 26 9.26 -12.97 22.86
C ILE A 26 8.38 -13.96 23.64
N GLY A 27 7.06 -13.93 23.43
CA GLY A 27 6.12 -14.88 24.05
C GLY A 27 6.44 -16.34 23.71
N ILE A 28 6.71 -16.65 22.44
CA ILE A 28 7.10 -18.00 21.99
C ILE A 28 8.41 -18.43 22.66
N CYS A 29 9.42 -17.55 22.74
CA CYS A 29 10.69 -17.87 23.38
C CYS A 29 10.55 -18.18 24.87
N PHE A 30 9.80 -17.35 25.61
CA PHE A 30 9.51 -17.60 27.03
C PHE A 30 8.78 -18.93 27.22
N PHE A 31 7.83 -19.23 26.34
CA PHE A 31 7.09 -20.47 26.38
C PHE A 31 7.93 -21.69 26.05
N ALA A 32 8.76 -21.62 25.00
CA ALA A 32 9.68 -22.69 24.63
C ALA A 32 10.66 -23.00 25.76
N LEU A 33 11.15 -21.96 26.46
CA LEU A 33 12.02 -22.11 27.62
C LEU A 33 11.29 -22.81 28.78
N GLY A 34 10.03 -22.44 29.05
CA GLY A 34 9.18 -23.12 30.03
C GLY A 34 8.94 -24.60 29.72
N VAL A 35 8.65 -24.93 28.46
CA VAL A 35 8.52 -26.32 27.98
C VAL A 35 9.82 -27.09 28.20
N LEU A 36 10.96 -26.49 27.85
CA LEU A 36 12.27 -27.11 27.98
C LEU A 36 12.60 -27.40 29.45
N CYS A 37 12.25 -26.50 30.37
CA CYS A 37 12.35 -26.75 31.82
C CYS A 37 11.48 -27.92 32.29
N CYS A 38 10.33 -28.20 31.66
CA CYS A 38 9.50 -29.37 31.98
C CYS A 38 10.11 -30.69 31.48
N PHE A 39 10.91 -30.67 30.41
CA PHE A 39 11.57 -31.86 29.87
C PHE A 39 12.89 -32.23 30.58
N PHE A 40 13.50 -31.29 31.31
CA PHE A 40 14.65 -31.54 32.18
C PHE A 40 14.24 -31.44 33.66
N PRO A 41 13.42 -32.38 34.18
CA PRO A 41 13.02 -32.36 35.57
C PRO A 41 14.24 -32.61 36.46
N ILE A 42 14.58 -31.63 37.30
CA ILE A 42 15.61 -31.76 38.35
C ILE A 42 15.19 -32.81 39.40
N ALA A 43 13.91 -33.20 39.45
CA ALA A 43 13.33 -34.04 40.50
C ALA A 43 12.33 -35.09 40.00
N GLY A 44 12.63 -35.84 38.93
CA GLY A 44 11.98 -37.14 38.62
C GLY A 44 10.44 -37.17 38.40
N GLU A 45 9.76 -36.03 38.38
CA GLU A 45 8.32 -35.96 38.20
C GLU A 45 7.89 -36.19 36.74
N LYS A 46 6.80 -36.94 36.56
CA LYS A 46 6.22 -37.23 35.24
C LYS A 46 5.37 -36.05 34.77
N VAL A 47 5.62 -35.55 33.56
CA VAL A 47 4.83 -34.50 32.92
C VAL A 47 3.37 -34.96 32.78
N SER A 48 2.44 -34.24 33.42
CA SER A 48 1.02 -34.57 33.38
C SER A 48 0.39 -34.11 32.06
N MET A 49 -0.18 -35.06 31.29
CA MET A 49 -0.89 -34.76 30.03
C MET A 49 -2.10 -33.81 30.19
N LYS A 50 -2.55 -33.53 31.42
CA LYS A 50 -3.64 -32.58 31.70
C LYS A 50 -3.30 -31.12 31.37
N LEU A 51 -2.01 -30.79 31.22
CA LEU A 51 -1.57 -29.42 30.90
C LEU A 51 -1.61 -29.11 29.39
N LEU A 52 -1.72 -30.12 28.53
CA LEU A 52 -1.68 -29.99 27.07
C LEU A 52 -2.65 -28.93 26.49
N PRO A 53 -3.93 -28.80 26.91
CA PRO A 53 -4.81 -27.74 26.42
C PRO A 53 -4.34 -26.33 26.79
N VAL A 54 -3.68 -26.15 27.95
CA VAL A 54 -3.11 -24.86 28.37
C VAL A 54 -1.97 -24.45 27.43
N TYR A 55 -1.13 -25.41 27.02
CA TYR A 55 -0.06 -25.17 26.05
C TYR A 55 -0.61 -24.72 24.69
N ILE A 56 -1.69 -25.34 24.19
CA ILE A 56 -2.31 -24.96 22.92
C ILE A 56 -2.85 -23.53 22.97
N ILE A 57 -3.54 -23.16 24.05
CA ILE A 57 -4.10 -21.81 24.23
C ILE A 57 -2.99 -20.76 24.26
N LEU A 58 -1.88 -21.03 24.96
CA LEU A 58 -0.76 -20.08 25.04
C LEU A 58 -0.04 -19.91 23.70
N MET A 59 0.13 -21.00 22.94
CA MET A 59 0.67 -20.95 21.58
C MET A 59 -0.21 -20.16 20.64
N ALA A 60 -1.53 -20.33 20.73
CA ALA A 60 -2.48 -19.54 19.95
C ALA A 60 -2.38 -18.05 20.32
N ALA A 61 -2.30 -17.72 21.61
CA ALA A 61 -2.16 -16.34 22.09
C ALA A 61 -0.90 -15.65 21.55
N CYS A 62 0.20 -16.39 21.35
CA CYS A 62 1.43 -15.85 20.76
C CYS A 62 1.43 -15.88 19.22
N GLY A 63 0.76 -16.86 18.60
CA GLY A 63 0.70 -17.01 17.14
C GLY A 63 -0.20 -16.00 16.44
N ILE A 64 -1.34 -15.67 17.05
CA ILE A 64 -2.31 -14.69 16.52
C ILE A 64 -1.67 -13.30 16.23
N PRO A 65 -0.94 -12.66 17.16
CA PRO A 65 -0.34 -11.35 16.90
C PRO A 65 0.73 -11.40 15.79
N ILE A 66 1.51 -12.49 15.69
CA ILE A 66 2.48 -12.67 14.59
C ILE A 66 1.76 -12.76 13.25
N TYR A 67 0.67 -13.52 13.18
CA TYR A 67 -0.14 -13.64 11.97
C TYR A 67 -0.72 -12.29 11.54
N ILE A 68 -1.28 -11.52 12.48
CA ILE A 68 -1.82 -10.18 12.22
C ILE A 68 -0.71 -9.23 11.72
N GLY A 69 0.47 -9.26 12.35
CA GLY A 69 1.62 -8.44 11.94
C GLY A 69 2.06 -8.75 10.52
N LYS A 70 2.22 -10.04 10.17
CA LYS A 70 2.56 -10.46 8.81
C LYS A 70 1.51 -10.03 7.78
N LYS A 71 0.22 -10.15 8.11
CA LYS A 71 -0.86 -9.70 7.23
C LYS A 71 -0.78 -8.19 6.95
N LYS A 72 -0.55 -7.38 7.99
CA LYS A 72 -0.39 -5.92 7.84
C LYS A 72 0.83 -5.55 6.98
N ASN A 73 1.96 -6.24 7.14
CA ASN A 73 3.13 -6.02 6.29
C ASN A 73 2.86 -6.38 4.82
N GLY A 74 2.06 -7.43 4.58
CA GLY A 74 1.58 -7.75 3.24
C GLY A 74 0.77 -6.62 2.61
N GLU A 75 -0.18 -6.05 3.36
CA GLU A 75 -0.99 -4.92 2.89
C GLU A 75 -0.14 -3.67 2.57
N ILE A 76 0.86 -3.36 3.41
CA ILE A 76 1.81 -2.26 3.15
C ILE A 76 2.62 -2.52 1.88
N SER A 77 3.13 -3.74 1.70
CA SER A 77 3.86 -4.13 0.49
C SER A 77 2.98 -4.01 -0.76
N THR A 78 1.70 -4.38 -0.68
CA THR A 78 0.77 -4.18 -1.80
C THR A 78 0.56 -2.69 -2.07
N ALA A 79 0.33 -1.87 -1.04
CA ALA A 79 0.13 -0.44 -1.20
C ALA A 79 1.35 0.25 -1.86
N MET A 80 2.58 -0.16 -1.49
CA MET A 80 3.81 0.30 -2.14
C MET A 80 3.89 -0.10 -3.63
N ARG A 81 3.39 -1.27 -4.01
CA ARG A 81 3.35 -1.67 -5.43
C ARG A 81 2.40 -0.78 -6.23
N TYR A 82 1.22 -0.49 -5.69
CA TYR A 82 0.28 0.43 -6.32
C TYR A 82 0.82 1.85 -6.39
N GLU A 83 1.52 2.33 -5.36
CA GLU A 83 2.18 3.63 -5.40
C GLU A 83 3.17 3.75 -6.57
N LYS A 84 3.96 2.70 -6.85
CA LYS A 84 4.88 2.70 -7.99
C LYS A 84 4.14 2.85 -9.33
N ILE A 85 2.96 2.23 -9.46
CA ILE A 85 2.11 2.34 -10.64
C ILE A 85 1.58 3.77 -10.75
N PHE A 86 1.00 4.30 -9.67
CA PHE A 86 0.46 5.66 -9.62
C PHE A 86 1.55 6.74 -9.85
N GLY A 87 2.77 6.48 -9.38
CA GLY A 87 3.95 7.34 -9.56
C GLY A 87 4.46 7.37 -11.00
N SER A 88 4.20 6.31 -11.77
CA SER A 88 4.61 6.20 -13.18
C SER A 88 3.55 6.71 -14.15
N ASP A 89 2.35 7.03 -13.65
CA ASP A 89 1.24 7.50 -14.48
C ASP A 89 1.41 8.95 -14.92
N VAL A 90 1.08 9.20 -16.19
CA VAL A 90 1.24 10.50 -16.87
C VAL A 90 -0.10 11.22 -16.99
N ASP A 91 -1.19 10.47 -17.14
CA ASP A 91 -2.49 10.98 -17.55
C ASP A 91 -3.37 11.40 -16.35
N GLY A 92 -2.94 11.08 -15.13
CA GLY A 92 -3.64 11.42 -13.89
C GLY A 92 -4.85 10.55 -13.60
N THR A 93 -5.11 9.55 -14.44
CA THR A 93 -6.18 8.57 -14.28
C THR A 93 -5.65 7.21 -14.62
N VAL A 94 -5.67 6.30 -13.65
CA VAL A 94 -5.20 4.93 -13.84
C VAL A 94 -6.42 4.03 -14.02
N THR A 95 -6.54 3.43 -15.19
CA THR A 95 -7.67 2.60 -15.58
C THR A 95 -7.56 1.17 -15.06
N ALA A 96 -8.67 0.45 -15.09
CA ALA A 96 -8.75 -0.97 -14.71
C ALA A 96 -7.84 -1.86 -15.55
N GLU A 97 -7.72 -1.54 -16.84
CA GLU A 97 -6.95 -2.26 -17.83
C GLU A 97 -5.45 -2.07 -17.60
N GLU A 98 -5.01 -0.84 -17.34
CA GLU A 98 -3.61 -0.52 -17.00
C GLU A 98 -3.18 -1.18 -15.69
N LEU A 99 -4.02 -1.12 -14.66
CA LEU A 99 -3.77 -1.79 -13.40
C LEU A 99 -3.66 -3.29 -13.58
N SER A 100 -4.54 -3.89 -14.38
CA SER A 100 -4.55 -5.32 -14.65
C SER A 100 -3.29 -5.77 -15.41
N ALA A 101 -2.91 -5.01 -16.44
CA ALA A 101 -1.72 -5.28 -17.24
C ALA A 101 -0.43 -5.17 -16.41
N GLN A 102 -0.30 -4.15 -15.57
CA GLN A 102 0.91 -3.94 -14.77
C GLN A 102 1.00 -4.87 -13.55
N MET A 103 -0.13 -5.25 -12.96
CA MET A 103 -0.15 -6.14 -11.79
C MET A 103 -0.21 -7.62 -12.15
N ASN A 104 -0.40 -7.95 -13.43
CA ASN A 104 -0.66 -9.31 -13.91
C ASN A 104 -1.78 -10.01 -13.11
N LYS A 105 -2.82 -9.24 -12.79
CA LYS A 105 -3.99 -9.67 -12.00
C LYS A 105 -5.26 -9.21 -12.70
N PRO A 106 -6.37 -9.94 -12.61
CA PRO A 106 -7.62 -9.51 -13.21
C PRO A 106 -8.21 -8.31 -12.44
N SER A 107 -8.82 -7.36 -13.15
CA SER A 107 -9.34 -6.12 -12.56
C SER A 107 -10.35 -6.36 -11.43
N PHE A 108 -11.13 -7.45 -11.47
CA PHE A 108 -12.12 -7.76 -10.43
C PHE A 108 -11.50 -8.06 -9.06
N GLU A 109 -10.23 -8.46 -8.97
CA GLU A 109 -9.53 -8.67 -7.70
C GLU A 109 -8.86 -7.38 -7.21
N ILE A 110 -8.41 -6.54 -8.15
CA ILE A 110 -7.64 -5.33 -7.87
C ILE A 110 -8.51 -4.26 -7.19
N PHE A 111 -9.72 -4.02 -7.68
CA PHE A 111 -10.57 -2.93 -7.16
C PHE A 111 -11.07 -3.17 -5.73
N PRO A 112 -11.50 -4.39 -5.33
CA PRO A 112 -11.79 -4.69 -3.93
C PRO A 112 -10.56 -4.57 -3.03
N GLU A 113 -9.38 -5.00 -3.51
CA GLU A 113 -8.12 -4.86 -2.77
C GLU A 113 -7.77 -3.37 -2.56
N LEU A 114 -7.88 -2.56 -3.62
CA LEU A 114 -7.72 -1.10 -3.55
C LEU A 114 -8.74 -0.44 -2.62
N ASP A 115 -10.02 -0.78 -2.72
CA ASP A 115 -11.08 -0.23 -1.86
C ASP A 115 -10.77 -0.44 -0.37
N ILE A 116 -10.25 -1.61 0.00
CA ILE A 116 -9.80 -1.88 1.38
C ILE A 116 -8.63 -0.97 1.77
N LEU A 117 -7.66 -0.77 0.88
CA LEU A 117 -6.49 0.08 1.15
C LEU A 117 -6.88 1.57 1.25
N PHE A 118 -7.78 2.04 0.40
CA PHE A 118 -8.36 3.39 0.45
C PHE A 118 -9.13 3.61 1.75
N LYS A 119 -10.01 2.67 2.13
CA LYS A 119 -10.76 2.72 3.41
C LYS A 119 -9.86 2.74 4.64
N LYS A 120 -8.68 2.12 4.56
CA LYS A 120 -7.69 2.11 5.64
C LYS A 120 -6.81 3.38 5.66
N GLY A 121 -6.94 4.25 4.67
CA GLY A 121 -6.21 5.52 4.58
C GLY A 121 -4.73 5.36 4.17
N TYR A 122 -4.37 4.29 3.47
CA TYR A 122 -3.01 4.11 2.97
C TYR A 122 -2.65 5.09 1.85
N PHE A 123 -3.66 5.57 1.13
CA PHE A 123 -3.50 6.47 0.01
C PHE A 123 -3.97 7.88 0.34
N GLN A 124 -3.31 8.88 -0.24
CA GLN A 124 -3.63 10.30 -0.16
C GLN A 124 -3.54 10.89 -1.56
N ASN A 125 -4.28 11.98 -1.82
CA ASN A 125 -4.25 12.69 -3.10
C ASN A 125 -4.67 11.80 -4.29
N CYS A 126 -5.54 10.84 -4.03
CA CYS A 126 -6.19 10.05 -5.05
C CYS A 126 -7.54 9.54 -4.55
N ASN A 127 -8.45 9.29 -5.48
CA ASN A 127 -9.80 8.82 -5.24
C ASN A 127 -10.13 7.61 -6.11
N LEU A 128 -10.79 6.63 -5.50
CA LEU A 128 -11.24 5.43 -6.18
C LEU A 128 -12.64 5.65 -6.75
N GLN A 129 -12.79 5.65 -8.07
CA GLN A 129 -14.08 5.72 -8.72
C GLN A 129 -14.51 4.30 -9.14
N LEU A 130 -15.50 3.74 -8.42
CA LEU A 130 -16.05 2.41 -8.71
C LEU A 130 -17.29 2.45 -9.62
N GLY A 131 -17.84 3.64 -9.89
CA GLY A 131 -19.01 3.81 -10.75
C GLY A 131 -18.66 3.83 -12.23
N GLY A 132 -19.36 3.04 -13.04
CA GLY A 132 -19.12 2.96 -14.48
C GLY A 132 -17.87 2.14 -14.80
N LYS A 133 -16.86 2.76 -15.43
CA LYS A 133 -15.54 2.15 -15.66
C LYS A 133 -14.67 2.39 -14.44
N PRO A 134 -14.26 1.34 -13.69
CA PRO A 134 -13.54 1.53 -12.44
C PRO A 134 -12.15 2.11 -12.72
N CYS A 135 -11.80 3.20 -12.04
CA CYS A 135 -10.53 3.89 -12.23
C CYS A 135 -10.06 4.56 -10.92
N VAL A 136 -8.76 4.79 -10.83
CA VAL A 136 -8.15 5.60 -9.77
C VAL A 136 -7.84 6.97 -10.34
N LYS A 137 -8.45 8.00 -9.77
CA LYS A 137 -8.16 9.40 -10.11
C LYS A 137 -7.08 9.91 -9.18
N ILE A 138 -6.01 10.48 -9.74
CA ILE A 138 -4.93 11.06 -8.96
C ILE A 138 -5.22 12.55 -8.81
N ASP A 139 -5.77 12.91 -7.64
CA ASP A 139 -6.08 14.28 -7.28
C ASP A 139 -4.79 14.96 -6.81
N ASN A 140 -4.00 15.52 -7.74
CA ASN A 140 -2.89 16.41 -7.35
C ASN A 140 -3.42 17.78 -6.86
N ALA A 141 -4.18 17.78 -5.77
CA ALA A 141 -4.62 18.97 -5.05
C ALA A 141 -4.11 18.90 -3.60
N LEU A 142 -2.80 19.05 -3.42
CA LEU A 142 -2.27 19.55 -2.16
C LEU A 142 -2.06 21.06 -2.33
N ASP A 143 -2.97 21.82 -1.71
CA ASP A 143 -2.76 23.21 -1.37
C ASP A 143 -1.53 23.30 -0.44
N GLY A 144 -0.44 23.92 -0.91
CA GLY A 144 0.65 24.31 -0.01
C GLY A 144 2.08 24.29 -0.55
N ASP A 145 2.36 23.67 -1.71
CA ASP A 145 3.68 23.76 -2.33
C ASP A 145 3.67 24.81 -3.46
N ASP A 146 4.54 25.82 -3.35
CA ASP A 146 4.75 26.95 -4.29
C ASP A 146 5.23 26.54 -5.71
N LEU A 147 4.94 25.32 -6.17
CA LEU A 147 5.37 24.76 -7.45
C LEU A 147 4.21 24.04 -8.16
N GLY A 148 3.36 24.84 -8.82
CA GLY A 148 2.78 24.48 -10.11
C GLY A 148 1.52 23.62 -10.08
N THR A 149 0.39 24.32 -9.95
CA THR A 149 -0.92 24.07 -10.56
C THR A 149 -1.07 22.79 -11.41
N GLY A 150 -2.05 21.95 -11.07
CA GLY A 150 -2.45 20.79 -11.85
C GLY A 150 -2.73 21.14 -13.31
N PHE A 151 -2.32 20.24 -14.21
CA PHE A 151 -2.57 20.20 -15.66
C PHE A 151 -2.80 21.55 -16.37
N VAL A 152 -1.80 21.99 -17.14
CA VAL A 152 -1.94 23.13 -18.06
C VAL A 152 -2.41 22.66 -19.42
N GLU A 153 -3.36 23.40 -19.99
CA GLU A 153 -3.69 23.31 -21.40
C GLU A 153 -2.56 23.93 -22.22
N VAL A 154 -1.82 23.09 -22.93
CA VAL A 154 -0.76 23.51 -23.85
C VAL A 154 -1.30 23.39 -25.27
N LYS A 155 -1.29 24.51 -25.99
CA LYS A 155 -1.60 24.51 -27.42
C LYS A 155 -0.38 24.02 -28.20
N CYS A 156 -0.55 22.97 -29.00
CA CYS A 156 0.51 22.39 -29.80
C CYS A 156 0.96 23.39 -30.87
N PRO A 157 2.27 23.68 -31.00
CA PRO A 157 2.78 24.59 -32.04
C PRO A 157 2.72 23.96 -33.43
N ASN A 158 2.67 22.62 -33.53
CA ASN A 158 2.68 21.90 -34.81
C ASN A 158 1.27 21.77 -35.40
N CYS A 159 0.31 21.23 -34.64
CA CYS A 159 -1.06 21.00 -35.14
C CYS A 159 -2.11 21.99 -34.63
N GLY A 160 -1.75 22.89 -33.69
CA GLY A 160 -2.70 23.84 -33.10
C GLY A 160 -3.71 23.23 -32.11
N GLY A 161 -3.70 21.91 -31.92
CA GLY A 161 -4.56 21.20 -30.97
C GLY A 161 -4.20 21.49 -29.52
N THR A 162 -5.19 21.53 -28.65
CA THR A 162 -5.00 21.77 -27.21
C THR A 162 -4.84 20.44 -26.49
N SER A 163 -3.78 20.28 -25.71
CA SER A 163 -3.54 19.06 -24.92
C SER A 163 -3.34 19.42 -23.46
N HIS A 164 -3.94 18.64 -22.56
CA HIS A 164 -3.79 18.80 -21.11
C HIS A 164 -2.53 18.09 -20.66
N ILE A 165 -1.57 18.82 -20.11
CA ILE A 165 -0.26 18.29 -19.71
C ILE A 165 0.03 18.72 -18.28
N ARG A 166 0.51 17.77 -17.47
CA ARG A 166 0.89 18.06 -16.09
C ARG A 166 2.02 19.08 -16.04
N VAL A 167 1.85 20.11 -15.22
CA VAL A 167 2.86 21.16 -15.03
C VAL A 167 4.18 20.55 -14.58
N GLY A 168 5.28 21.01 -15.19
CA GLY A 168 6.64 20.54 -14.93
C GLY A 168 7.00 19.21 -15.61
N THR A 169 6.13 18.64 -16.44
CA THR A 169 6.41 17.40 -17.17
C THR A 169 6.38 17.58 -18.69
N ASN A 170 7.09 16.69 -19.39
CA ASN A 170 6.97 16.52 -20.83
C ASN A 170 5.79 15.58 -21.12
N GLY A 171 4.81 16.05 -21.88
CA GLY A 171 3.72 15.25 -22.44
C GLY A 171 3.79 15.19 -23.96
N THR A 172 2.87 14.46 -24.58
CA THR A 172 2.73 14.41 -26.04
C THR A 172 1.41 15.02 -26.46
N CYS A 173 1.38 15.63 -27.64
CA CYS A 173 0.15 16.15 -28.21
C CYS A 173 -0.79 15.01 -28.59
N SER A 174 -2.03 15.04 -28.09
CA SER A 174 -3.05 14.02 -28.37
C SER A 174 -3.43 13.90 -29.85
N TYR A 175 -3.10 14.90 -30.68
CA TYR A 175 -3.48 14.95 -32.09
C TYR A 175 -2.35 14.56 -33.04
N CYS A 176 -1.13 15.03 -32.80
CA CYS A 176 -0.01 14.82 -33.71
C CYS A 176 1.20 14.13 -33.08
N GLY A 177 1.14 13.78 -31.78
CA GLY A 177 2.21 13.09 -31.07
C GLY A 177 3.45 13.94 -30.76
N GLU A 178 3.43 15.23 -31.09
CA GLU A 178 4.56 16.15 -30.85
C GLU A 178 4.85 16.28 -29.35
N SER A 179 6.13 16.40 -28.97
CA SER A 179 6.50 16.62 -27.57
C SER A 179 6.14 18.03 -27.11
N LEU A 180 5.46 18.13 -25.97
CA LEU A 180 4.97 19.37 -25.38
C LEU A 180 5.41 19.45 -23.91
N PHE A 181 5.68 20.66 -23.41
CA PHE A 181 6.08 20.87 -22.02
C PHE A 181 5.05 21.70 -21.27
N GLY A 182 4.55 21.17 -20.14
CA GLY A 182 3.60 21.86 -19.28
C GLY A 182 4.29 22.97 -18.47
N LYS A 183 4.35 24.19 -19.01
CA LYS A 183 4.83 25.36 -18.24
C LYS A 183 3.72 25.87 -17.32
N ALA A 184 4.03 26.05 -16.03
CA ALA A 184 3.14 26.76 -15.11
C ALA A 184 2.89 28.17 -15.65
N GLN A 185 1.62 28.53 -15.87
CA GLN A 185 1.28 29.95 -16.07
C GLN A 185 1.36 30.63 -14.70
N LYS A 186 2.23 31.62 -14.60
CA LYS A 186 2.42 32.46 -13.42
C LYS A 186 1.52 33.69 -13.51
#